data_AF-A0A1I3G8J8-F1
#
_entry.id   AF-A0A1I3G8J8-F1
#
_cell.length_a   1.000
_cell.length_b   1.000
_cell.length_c   1.000
_cell.angle_alpha   90.00
_cell.angle_beta   90.00
_cell.angle_gamma   90.00
#
_symmetry.space_group_name_H-M   'P 1'
#
loop_
_entity.id
_entity.type
_entity.pdbx_description
1 polymer ?
#
loop_
_entity_poly.entity_id
_entity_poly.type
_entity_poly.pdbx_seq_one_letter_code
_entity_poly.pdbx_strand_id
1 'polypeptide(L)'
;MATTKKTTTKRKSTKTASSRTSARSVNSVEKKWKSEGELGAVEAIILKYAKMIDITDSSRDLKPLASGMLEAIDRKKALEAAKGESGAMEAPVFKILKAANGN
;
A
#
# COMPACT_ATOMS: atom_id res chain seq x y z
N MET A 1 -30.05 -37.84 53.50
CA MET A 1 -29.20 -38.86 52.85
C MET A 1 -29.51 -38.86 51.35
N ALA A 2 -28.47 -39.04 50.53
CA ALA A 2 -28.44 -39.21 49.07
C ALA A 2 -28.78 -38.01 48.17
N THR A 3 -27.75 -37.20 47.90
CA THR A 3 -27.59 -36.26 46.78
C THR A 3 -27.37 -36.98 45.44
N THR A 4 -28.08 -36.57 44.38
CA THR A 4 -27.77 -36.95 42.99
C THR A 4 -27.38 -35.72 42.15
N LYS A 5 -26.23 -35.84 41.49
CA LYS A 5 -25.44 -34.77 40.87
C LYS A 5 -25.93 -34.46 39.45
N LYS A 6 -26.13 -33.18 39.13
CA LYS A 6 -26.33 -32.69 37.75
C LYS A 6 -25.02 -32.78 36.96
N THR A 7 -24.96 -33.63 35.95
CA THR A 7 -23.87 -33.66 34.97
C THR A 7 -24.23 -32.85 33.74
N THR A 8 -23.79 -31.59 33.70
CA THR A 8 -23.81 -30.74 32.51
C THR A 8 -22.55 -31.02 31.70
N THR A 9 -22.66 -31.78 30.61
CA THR A 9 -21.55 -32.03 29.69
C THR A 9 -21.29 -30.79 28.85
N LYS A 10 -20.37 -29.95 29.32
CA LYS A 10 -19.78 -28.81 28.61
C LYS A 10 -18.93 -29.36 27.45
N ARG A 11 -19.51 -29.47 26.23
CA ARG A 11 -18.72 -29.76 25.03
C ARG A 11 -17.80 -28.57 24.73
N LYS A 12 -16.57 -28.68 25.23
CA LYS A 12 -15.41 -27.86 24.88
C LYS A 12 -15.09 -28.14 23.42
N SER A 13 -15.69 -27.37 22.50
CA SER A 13 -15.24 -27.34 21.11
C SER A 13 -13.81 -26.84 21.13
N THR A 14 -12.90 -27.74 20.78
CA THR A 14 -11.47 -27.50 20.62
C THR A 14 -11.31 -26.42 19.58
N LYS A 15 -10.94 -25.22 20.05
CA LYS A 15 -10.31 -24.16 19.28
C LYS A 15 -9.09 -24.78 18.58
N THR A 16 -9.29 -25.31 17.37
CA THR A 16 -8.21 -25.56 16.44
C THR A 16 -7.60 -24.20 16.16
N ALA A 17 -6.52 -23.93 16.87
CA ALA A 17 -5.57 -22.90 16.50
C ALA A 17 -5.03 -23.31 15.12
N SER A 18 -5.79 -22.99 14.08
CA SER A 18 -5.27 -22.91 12.73
C SER A 18 -4.28 -21.77 12.79
N SER A 19 -3.01 -22.13 12.97
CA SER A 19 -1.84 -21.30 12.73
C SER A 19 -1.83 -20.90 11.25
N ARG A 20 -2.82 -20.12 10.83
CA ARG A 20 -2.64 -19.14 9.79
C ARG A 20 -1.80 -18.02 10.39
N THR A 21 -0.52 -18.33 10.62
CA THR A 21 0.55 -17.45 10.16
C THR A 21 0.36 -17.28 8.65
N SER A 22 -0.71 -16.57 8.28
CA SER A 22 -0.85 -15.98 6.96
C SER A 22 0.33 -15.04 6.89
N ALA A 23 1.35 -15.48 6.16
CA ALA A 23 2.62 -14.82 5.93
C ALA A 23 2.45 -13.31 6.00
N ARG A 24 2.77 -12.76 7.18
CA ARG A 24 2.69 -11.35 7.49
C ARG A 24 3.58 -10.68 6.46
N SER A 25 2.94 -10.00 5.51
CA SER A 25 3.50 -9.66 4.22
C SER A 25 4.82 -8.91 4.36
N VAL A 26 5.88 -9.52 3.84
CA VAL A 26 7.18 -8.86 3.64
C VAL A 26 7.08 -7.62 2.72
N ASN A 27 5.92 -7.40 2.08
CA ASN A 27 5.56 -6.24 1.26
C ASN A 27 4.25 -5.56 1.76
N SER A 28 4.12 -5.28 3.06
CA SER A 28 2.99 -4.48 3.55
C SER A 28 3.11 -3.03 3.08
N VAL A 29 2.07 -2.50 2.43
CA VAL A 29 1.97 -1.08 2.03
C VAL A 29 2.19 -0.16 3.23
N GLU A 30 1.67 -0.54 4.40
CA GLU A 30 1.85 0.22 5.65
C GLU A 30 3.32 0.27 6.09
N LYS A 31 4.08 -0.81 5.88
CA LYS A 31 5.50 -0.85 6.23
C LYS A 31 6.28 0.09 5.31
N LYS A 32 5.99 0.04 4.01
CA LYS A 32 6.59 0.90 2.99
C LYS A 32 6.23 2.37 3.19
N TRP A 33 5.00 2.66 3.60
CA TRP A 33 4.58 4.02 3.99
C TRP A 33 5.43 4.55 5.15
N LYS A 34 5.67 3.75 6.18
CA LYS A 34 6.45 4.16 7.36
C LYS A 34 7.94 4.35 7.06
N SER A 35 8.52 3.61 6.12
CA SER A 35 9.96 3.66 5.82
C SER A 35 10.32 4.64 4.69
N GLU A 36 9.54 4.64 3.61
CA GLU A 36 9.85 5.34 2.35
C GLU A 36 8.82 6.44 2.02
N GLY A 37 7.86 6.64 2.93
CA GLY A 37 6.79 7.61 2.76
C GLY A 37 5.77 7.19 1.70
N GLU A 38 5.03 8.18 1.21
CA GLU A 38 3.95 7.97 0.23
C GLU A 38 4.46 7.33 -1.07
N LEU A 39 5.66 7.68 -1.53
CA LEU A 39 6.22 7.15 -2.78
C LEU A 39 6.48 5.64 -2.72
N GLY A 40 7.10 5.16 -1.63
CA GLY A 40 7.33 3.72 -1.45
C GLY A 40 6.03 2.93 -1.21
N ALA A 41 5.02 3.56 -0.62
CA ALA A 41 3.70 2.93 -0.48
C ALA A 41 3.00 2.76 -1.83
N VAL A 42 3.06 3.77 -2.71
CA VAL A 42 2.51 3.69 -4.07
C VAL A 42 3.24 2.63 -4.89
N GLU A 43 4.57 2.52 -4.78
CA GLU A 43 5.34 1.44 -5.43
C GLU A 43 4.89 0.05 -4.95
N ALA A 44 4.64 -0.12 -3.65
CA ALA A 44 4.14 -1.38 -3.10
C ALA A 44 2.73 -1.73 -3.63
N ILE A 45 1.87 -0.73 -3.84
CA ILE A 45 0.55 -0.90 -4.44
C ILE A 45 0.67 -1.34 -5.91
N ILE A 46 1.53 -0.69 -6.69
CA ILE A 46 1.79 -1.07 -8.10
C ILE A 46 2.26 -2.53 -8.19
N LEU A 47 3.23 -2.92 -7.35
CA LEU A 47 3.73 -4.31 -7.31
C LEU A 47 2.63 -5.30 -6.94
N LYS A 48 1.67 -4.90 -6.09
CA LYS A 48 0.53 -5.74 -5.72
C LYS A 48 -0.42 -5.92 -6.91
N TYR A 49 -0.75 -4.85 -7.64
CA TYR A 49 -1.56 -4.95 -8.85
C TYR A 49 -0.90 -5.81 -9.93
N ALA A 50 0.40 -5.62 -10.17
CA ALA A 50 1.15 -6.43 -11.13
C ALA A 50 1.09 -7.93 -10.78
N LYS A 51 1.28 -8.28 -9.50
CA LYS A 51 1.13 -9.67 -9.03
C LYS A 51 -0.28 -10.20 -9.20
N MET A 52 -1.29 -9.38 -8.93
CA MET A 52 -2.69 -9.79 -9.10
C MET A 52 -3.01 -10.05 -10.58
N ILE A 53 -2.51 -9.21 -11.49
CA ILE A 53 -2.67 -9.39 -12.94
C ILE A 53 -2.02 -10.70 -13.40
N ASP A 54 -0.79 -10.97 -12.96
CA ASP A 54 -0.03 -12.17 -13.34
C ASP A 54 -0.71 -13.48 -12.92
N ILE A 55 -1.42 -13.48 -11.78
CA ILE A 55 -2.16 -14.65 -11.29
C ILE A 55 -3.63 -14.68 -11.73
N THR A 56 -4.12 -13.65 -12.44
CA THR A 56 -5.54 -13.55 -12.83
C THR A 56 -5.74 -14.13 -14.23
N ASP A 57 -6.37 -15.29 -14.30
CA ASP A 57 -6.75 -15.93 -15.56
C ASP A 57 -8.07 -15.37 -16.14
N SER A 58 -8.86 -14.66 -15.32
CA SER A 58 -10.16 -14.12 -15.69
C SER A 58 -10.03 -12.79 -16.44
N SER A 59 -10.39 -12.78 -17.72
CA SER A 59 -10.43 -11.56 -18.54
C SER A 59 -11.40 -10.49 -18.02
N ARG A 60 -12.40 -10.88 -17.23
CA ARG A 60 -13.33 -9.93 -16.57
C ARG A 60 -12.62 -9.10 -15.51
N ASP A 61 -11.69 -9.70 -14.78
CA ASP A 61 -11.02 -9.09 -13.63
C ASP A 61 -9.72 -8.37 -14.04
N LEU A 62 -9.17 -8.72 -15.21
CA LEU A 62 -7.99 -8.05 -15.78
C LEU A 62 -8.20 -6.55 -16.02
N LYS A 63 -9.36 -6.13 -16.56
CA LYS A 63 -9.66 -4.71 -16.83
C LYS A 63 -9.63 -3.83 -15.57
N PRO A 64 -10.39 -4.14 -14.50
CA PRO A 64 -10.34 -3.33 -13.29
C PRO A 64 -8.96 -3.36 -12.61
N LEU A 65 -8.23 -4.49 -12.68
CA LEU A 65 -6.86 -4.56 -12.14
C LEU A 65 -5.88 -3.68 -12.92
N ALA A 66 -5.94 -3.70 -14.25
CA ALA A 66 -5.10 -2.85 -15.10
C ALA A 66 -5.42 -1.36 -14.91
N SER A 67 -6.70 -0.99 -14.79
CA SER A 67 -7.11 0.40 -14.50
C SER A 67 -6.53 0.88 -13.17
N GLY A 68 -6.69 0.10 -12.10
CA GLY A 68 -6.13 0.46 -10.79
C GLY A 68 -4.61 0.54 -10.78
N MET A 69 -3.92 -0.29 -11.58
CA MET A 69 -2.47 -0.21 -11.75
C MET A 69 -2.04 1.09 -12.44
N LEU A 70 -2.73 1.50 -13.51
CA LEU A 70 -2.44 2.73 -14.24
C LEU A 70 -2.66 3.96 -13.36
N GLU A 71 -3.77 4.00 -12.61
CA GLU A 71 -4.03 5.07 -11.64
C GLU A 71 -2.93 5.18 -10.57
N ALA A 72 -2.43 4.03 -10.08
CA ALA A 72 -1.33 4.02 -9.13
C ALA A 72 0.00 4.52 -9.75
N ILE A 73 0.26 4.21 -11.02
CA ILE A 73 1.42 4.73 -11.77
C ILE A 73 1.30 6.25 -11.96
N ASP A 74 0.12 6.75 -12.31
CA ASP A 74 -0.09 8.19 -12.47
C ASP A 74 0.09 8.94 -11.15
N ARG A 75 -0.40 8.37 -10.05
CA ARG A 75 -0.12 8.90 -8.70
C ARG A 75 1.39 8.89 -8.38
N LYS A 76 2.11 7.84 -8.76
CA LYS A 76 3.57 7.79 -8.59
C LYS A 76 4.25 8.92 -9.34
N LYS A 77 3.91 9.11 -10.62
CA LYS A 77 4.46 10.20 -11.46
C LYS A 77 4.15 11.58 -10.88
N ALA A 78 2.94 11.80 -10.38
CA ALA A 78 2.57 13.07 -9.75
C ALA A 78 3.41 13.36 -8.50
N LEU A 79 3.68 12.34 -7.68
CA LEU A 79 4.53 12.47 -6.49
C LEU A 79 6.01 12.69 -6.84
N GLU A 80 6.51 12.05 -7.89
CA GLU A 80 7.85 12.29 -8.41
C GLU A 80 8.01 13.70 -8.98
N ALA A 81 7.01 14.18 -9.72
CA ALA A 81 6.96 15.55 -10.24
C ALA A 81 6.96 16.58 -9.11
N ALA A 82 6.12 16.40 -8.08
CA ALA A 82 6.07 17.28 -6.92
C ALA A 82 7.41 17.31 -6.14
N LYS A 83 8.09 16.17 -6.03
CA LYS A 83 9.43 16.11 -5.43
C LYS A 83 10.49 16.80 -6.29
N GLY A 84 10.37 16.76 -7.61
CA GLY A 84 11.27 17.44 -8.55
C GLY A 84 11.05 18.96 -8.62
N GLU A 85 9.80 19.42 -8.55
CA GLU A 85 9.43 20.84 -8.59
C GLU A 85 9.82 21.60 -7.31
N SER A 86 9.99 20.88 -6.20
CA SER A 86 10.48 21.43 -4.93
C SER A 86 11.91 21.99 -5.00
N GLY A 87 12.68 21.71 -6.07
CA GLY A 87 14.09 22.08 -6.19
C GLY A 87 14.50 22.88 -7.44
N ALA A 88 13.59 23.16 -8.38
CA ALA A 88 13.99 23.70 -9.69
C ALA A 88 13.04 24.74 -10.30
N MET A 89 12.34 25.51 -9.47
CA MET A 89 11.71 26.76 -9.92
C MET A 89 12.38 27.94 -9.20
N GLU A 90 13.64 28.23 -9.54
CA GLU A 90 14.01 29.64 -9.61
C GLU A 90 13.10 30.24 -10.69
N ALA A 91 11.98 30.82 -10.26
CA ALA A 91 11.08 31.52 -11.16
C ALA A 91 11.93 32.44 -12.06
N PRO A 92 11.63 32.57 -13.37
CA PRO A 92 12.36 33.47 -14.26
C PRO A 92 12.52 34.89 -13.67
N VAL A 93 11.55 35.31 -12.85
CA VAL A 93 11.57 36.56 -12.06
C VAL A 93 12.75 36.62 -11.07
N PHE A 94 13.13 35.53 -10.40
CA PHE A 94 14.28 35.51 -9.49
C PHE A 94 15.60 35.71 -10.22
N LYS A 95 15.74 35.19 -11.46
CA LYS A 95 16.91 35.44 -12.30
C LYS A 95 17.01 36.91 -12.71
N ILE A 96 15.88 37.55 -13.03
CA ILE A 96 15.82 38.97 -13.41
C ILE A 96 16.15 39.86 -12.20
N LEU A 97 15.58 39.57 -11.02
CA LEU A 97 15.87 40.33 -9.79
C LEU A 97 17.33 40.21 -9.36
N LYS A 98 17.94 39.02 -9.46
CA LYS A 98 19.35 38.82 -9.14
C LYS A 98 20.29 39.56 -10.11
N ALA A 99 19.93 39.61 -11.40
CA ALA A 99 20.67 40.38 -12.39
C ALA A 99 20.55 41.90 -12.17
N ALA A 100 19.39 42.39 -11.69
CA ALA A 100 19.17 43.80 -11.40
C ALA A 100 19.86 44.28 -10.11
N ASN A 101 20.03 43.40 -9.11
CA ASN A 101 20.69 43.73 -7.83
C ASN A 101 22.23 43.60 -7.86
N GLY A 102 22.81 43.13 -8.96
CA GLY A 102 24.25 42.91 -9.14
C GLY A 102 24.95 43.97 -9.98
N ASN A 103 24.28 45.08 -10.30
CA ASN A 103 24.79 46.19 -11.10
C ASN A 103 24.57 47.52 -10.37
#